data_AF-A0A7U6QNC5-F1
#
_entry.id   AF-A0A7U6QNC5-F1
#
_cell.length_a   1.000
_cell.length_b   1.000
_cell.length_c   1.000
_cell.angle_alpha   90.00
_cell.angle_beta   90.00
_cell.angle_gamma   90.00
#
_symmetry.space_group_name_H-M   'P 1'
#
loop_
_entity.id
_entity.type
_entity.pdbx_description
1 polymer ?
#
loop_
_entity_poly.entity_id
_entity_poly.type
_entity_poly.pdbx_seq_one_letter_code
_entity_poly.pdbx_strand_id
1 'polypeptide(L)'
;MHTHQVDAMDSQALVQLIQDTKIQILINVGSAFINMTVLEACIETGTAYIDTAIHEDPRKICETPPWYNNYEWQRKQRCADNNVTAILGAGFDPGGQCVCTLGL
;
A
#
# COMPACT_ATOMS: atom_id res chain seq x y z
N MET A 1 -17.31 3.49 17.18
CA MET A 1 -16.50 2.53 16.38
C MET A 1 -17.27 2.30 15.10
N HIS A 2 -16.76 2.79 13.98
CA HIS A 2 -17.39 2.61 12.66
C HIS A 2 -16.68 1.45 11.96
N THR A 3 -17.46 0.59 11.31
CA THR A 3 -16.94 -0.52 10.52
C THR A 3 -17.57 -0.42 9.15
N HIS A 4 -16.75 -0.63 8.12
CA HIS A 4 -17.17 -0.55 6.74
C HIS A 4 -16.69 -1.82 6.05
N GLN A 5 -17.57 -2.42 5.26
CA GLN A 5 -17.17 -3.49 4.36
C GLN A 5 -16.77 -2.85 3.02
N VAL A 6 -15.62 -3.26 2.51
CA VAL A 6 -15.11 -2.81 1.21
C VAL A 6 -14.36 -3.97 0.57
N ASP A 7 -14.44 -4.07 -0.75
CA ASP A 7 -13.57 -4.96 -1.52
C ASP A 7 -12.22 -4.28 -1.70
N ALA A 8 -11.17 -4.79 -1.05
CA ALA A 8 -9.83 -4.24 -1.13
C ALA A 8 -9.14 -4.48 -2.49
N MET A 9 -9.76 -5.25 -3.39
CA MET A 9 -9.35 -5.38 -4.79
C MET A 9 -9.97 -4.32 -5.71
N ASP A 10 -10.92 -3.52 -5.22
CA ASP A 10 -11.50 -2.37 -5.93
C ASP A 10 -10.91 -1.04 -5.41
N SER A 11 -10.02 -0.45 -6.18
CA SER A 11 -9.38 0.82 -5.81
C SER A 11 -10.37 1.98 -5.72
N GLN A 12 -11.41 2.01 -6.55
CA GLN A 12 -12.38 3.10 -6.54
C GLN A 12 -13.30 3.03 -5.32
N ALA A 13 -13.68 1.83 -4.91
CA ALA A 13 -14.42 1.63 -3.66
C ALA A 13 -13.59 2.09 -2.44
N LEU A 14 -12.29 1.84 -2.45
CA LEU A 14 -11.36 2.32 -1.41
C LEU A 14 -11.22 3.85 -1.42
N VAL A 15 -11.05 4.46 -2.59
CA VAL A 15 -10.96 5.92 -2.74
C VAL A 15 -12.21 6.60 -2.16
N GLN A 16 -13.40 6.11 -2.52
CA GLN A 16 -14.65 6.65 -2.00
C GLN A 16 -14.73 6.51 -0.48
N LEU A 17 -14.39 5.34 0.05
CA LEU A 17 -14.41 5.10 1.49
C LEU A 17 -13.45 6.03 2.23
N ILE A 18 -12.23 6.21 1.72
CA ILE A 18 -11.21 7.09 2.31
C ILE A 18 -11.69 8.55 2.33
N GLN A 19 -12.30 9.02 1.25
CA GLN A 19 -12.84 10.38 1.15
C GLN A 19 -14.03 10.61 2.09
N ASP A 20 -14.97 9.67 2.14
CA ASP A 20 -16.17 9.75 2.97
C ASP A 20 -15.82 9.77 4.47
N THR A 21 -14.84 8.95 4.85
CA THR A 21 -14.39 8.81 6.25
C THR A 21 -13.27 9.77 6.62
N LYS A 22 -12.68 10.47 5.64
CA LYS A 22 -11.57 11.41 5.79
C LYS A 22 -10.34 10.78 6.44
N ILE A 23 -9.99 9.57 6.00
CA ILE A 23 -8.82 8.84 6.51
C ILE A 23 -7.53 9.53 6.06
N GLN A 24 -6.64 9.80 7.02
CA GLN A 24 -5.31 10.38 6.76
C GLN A 24 -4.19 9.35 6.74
N ILE A 25 -4.37 8.21 7.42
CA ILE A 25 -3.41 7.12 7.49
C ILE A 25 -4.16 5.81 7.29
N LEU A 26 -3.76 5.03 6.29
CA LEU A 26 -4.25 3.70 6.02
C LEU A 26 -3.13 2.69 6.34
N ILE A 27 -3.43 1.76 7.24
CA ILE A 27 -2.53 0.65 7.56
C ILE A 27 -3.14 -0.66 7.04
N ASN A 28 -2.43 -1.28 6.11
CA ASN A 28 -2.80 -2.52 5.45
C ASN A 28 -2.25 -3.70 6.23
N VAL A 29 -3.15 -4.37 6.96
CA VAL A 29 -2.91 -5.64 7.66
C VAL A 29 -3.67 -6.80 7.02
N GLY A 30 -4.03 -6.65 5.74
CA GLY A 30 -4.71 -7.67 4.95
C GLY A 30 -3.74 -8.58 4.21
N SER A 31 -4.23 -9.18 3.12
CA SER A 31 -3.42 -10.03 2.26
C SER A 31 -2.40 -9.23 1.43
N ALA A 32 -1.21 -9.78 1.18
CA ALA A 32 -0.22 -9.19 0.29
C ALA A 32 -0.74 -8.88 -1.14
N PHE A 33 -1.78 -9.60 -1.59
CA PHE A 33 -2.36 -9.44 -2.92
C PHE A 33 -3.07 -8.08 -3.12
N ILE A 34 -3.55 -7.47 -2.04
CA ILE A 34 -4.30 -6.19 -2.12
C ILE A 34 -3.40 -4.96 -2.05
N ASN A 35 -2.10 -5.13 -1.73
CA ASN A 35 -1.18 -4.01 -1.51
C ASN A 35 -1.20 -2.98 -2.63
N MET A 36 -1.17 -3.44 -3.88
CA MET A 36 -1.11 -2.56 -5.05
C MET A 36 -2.37 -1.72 -5.20
N THR A 37 -3.53 -2.34 -5.03
CA THR A 37 -4.83 -1.68 -5.14
C THR A 37 -5.01 -0.65 -4.04
N VAL A 38 -4.61 -1.01 -2.81
CA VAL A 38 -4.72 -0.12 -1.64
C VAL A 38 -3.73 1.04 -1.73
N LEU A 39 -2.49 0.78 -2.12
CA LEU A 39 -1.48 1.82 -2.33
C LEU A 39 -1.91 2.79 -3.44
N GLU A 40 -2.52 2.29 -4.52
CA GLU A 40 -3.05 3.12 -5.59
C GLU A 40 -4.15 4.07 -5.07
N ALA A 41 -5.11 3.53 -4.31
CA ALA A 41 -6.15 4.34 -3.69
C ALA A 41 -5.57 5.43 -2.78
N CYS A 42 -4.53 5.09 -2.00
CA CYS A 42 -3.85 6.05 -1.12
C CYS A 42 -3.13 7.16 -1.90
N ILE A 43 -2.52 6.83 -3.05
CA ILE A 43 -1.88 7.80 -3.94
C ILE A 43 -2.91 8.77 -4.53
N GLU A 44 -4.07 8.25 -4.96
CA GLU A 44 -5.16 9.07 -5.51
C GLU A 44 -5.78 10.01 -4.46
N THR A 45 -5.87 9.58 -3.20
CA THR A 45 -6.51 10.37 -2.14
C THR A 45 -5.54 11.27 -1.37
N GLY A 46 -4.23 11.12 -1.55
CA GLY A 46 -3.23 11.83 -0.75
C GLY A 46 -3.08 11.26 0.67
N THR A 47 -3.49 10.02 0.90
CA THR A 47 -3.51 9.37 2.22
C THR A 47 -2.19 8.65 2.48
N ALA A 48 -1.64 8.77 3.69
CA ALA A 48 -0.42 8.03 4.04
C ALA A 48 -0.69 6.52 4.10
N TYR A 49 0.24 5.72 3.59
CA TYR A 49 0.11 4.27 3.47
C TYR A 49 1.16 3.55 4.31
N ILE A 50 0.76 2.48 4.98
CA ILE A 50 1.66 1.58 5.72
C ILE A 50 1.24 0.14 5.43
N ASP A 51 2.18 -0.73 5.06
CA ASP A 51 1.96 -2.17 4.95
C ASP A 51 2.92 -2.98 5.82
N THR A 52 2.63 -4.27 6.00
CA THR A 52 3.47 -5.19 6.80
C THR A 52 4.12 -6.30 5.96
N ALA A 53 3.81 -6.38 4.67
CA ALA A 53 4.26 -7.44 3.77
C ALA A 53 4.48 -6.87 2.37
N ILE A 54 5.36 -7.51 1.59
CA ILE A 54 5.60 -7.18 0.18
C ILE A 54 4.38 -7.57 -0.66
N HIS A 55 4.09 -6.82 -1.70
CA HIS A 55 3.09 -7.24 -2.68
C HIS A 55 3.46 -8.58 -3.34
N GLU A 56 2.52 -9.52 -3.31
CA GLU A 56 2.59 -10.76 -4.06
C GLU A 56 1.59 -10.74 -5.21
N ASP A 57 1.94 -11.34 -6.35
CA ASP A 57 0.97 -11.60 -7.42
C ASP A 57 0.37 -12.99 -7.19
N PRO A 58 -0.96 -13.13 -7.02
CA PRO A 58 -1.60 -14.43 -6.77
C PRO A 58 -1.43 -15.43 -7.93
N ARG A 59 -0.97 -14.97 -9.10
CA ARG A 59 -0.69 -15.81 -10.28
C ARG A 59 0.75 -16.34 -10.31
N LYS A 60 1.61 -15.91 -9.39
CA LYS A 60 3.02 -16.30 -9.33
C LYS A 60 3.32 -17.01 -8.01
N ILE A 61 3.92 -18.19 -8.12
CA ILE A 61 4.18 -19.06 -6.95
C ILE A 61 5.45 -18.61 -6.19
N CYS A 62 6.44 -18.08 -6.89
CA CYS A 62 7.69 -17.60 -6.28
C CYS A 62 8.32 -16.55 -7.19
N GLU A 63 8.31 -15.29 -6.76
CA GLU A 63 8.97 -14.23 -7.50
C GLU A 63 10.48 -14.25 -7.28
N THR A 64 11.21 -14.12 -8.39
CA THR A 64 12.66 -13.97 -8.36
C THR A 64 13.01 -12.54 -7.94
N PRO A 65 13.99 -12.35 -7.05
CA PRO A 65 14.43 -11.02 -6.62
C PRO A 65 14.87 -10.19 -7.83
N PRO A 66 14.68 -8.84 -7.82
CA PRO A 66 14.45 -7.97 -6.65
C PRO A 66 12.96 -7.62 -6.38
N TRP A 67 12.37 -8.13 -5.29
CA TRP A 67 10.93 -8.08 -4.98
C TRP A 67 10.31 -6.67 -4.98
N TYR A 68 10.72 -5.76 -4.09
CA TYR A 68 10.19 -4.39 -4.01
C TYR A 68 10.40 -3.56 -5.28
N ASN A 69 11.46 -3.86 -6.04
CA ASN A 69 11.80 -3.15 -7.27
C ASN A 69 10.84 -3.50 -8.41
N ASN A 70 10.19 -4.66 -8.35
CA ASN A 70 9.27 -5.11 -9.39
C ASN A 70 7.96 -4.31 -9.40
N TYR A 71 7.50 -3.81 -8.25
CA TYR A 71 6.15 -3.25 -8.14
C TYR A 71 6.06 -1.97 -7.32
N GLU A 72 6.42 -2.00 -6.03
CA GLU A 72 6.14 -0.88 -5.14
C GLU A 72 7.09 0.29 -5.40
N TRP A 73 8.38 0.05 -5.68
CA TRP A 73 9.34 1.12 -6.02
C TRP A 73 9.03 1.81 -7.34
N GLN A 74 8.30 1.19 -8.27
CA GLN A 74 7.85 1.86 -9.49
C GLN A 74 6.88 3.02 -9.17
N ARG A 75 6.23 3.01 -7.99
CA ARG A 75 5.34 4.08 -7.55
C ARG A 75 6.04 5.18 -6.76
N LYS A 76 7.35 5.08 -6.50
CA LYS A 76 8.10 6.10 -5.74
C LYS A 76 7.86 7.51 -6.27
N GLN A 77 7.96 7.69 -7.59
CA GLN A 77 7.77 8.99 -8.23
C GLN A 77 6.33 9.49 -8.03
N ARG A 78 5.34 8.62 -8.21
CA ARG A 78 3.92 8.97 -8.04
C ARG A 78 3.59 9.32 -6.59
N CYS A 79 4.19 8.64 -5.62
CA CYS A 79 4.06 8.98 -4.20
C CYS A 79 4.62 10.38 -3.93
N ALA A 80 5.80 10.71 -4.47
CA ALA A 80 6.39 12.04 -4.32
C ALA A 80 5.53 13.13 -4.99
N ASP A 81 5.07 12.89 -6.22
CA ASP A 81 4.26 13.85 -6.98
C ASP A 81 2.90 14.14 -6.31
N ASN A 82 2.33 13.15 -5.60
CA ASN A 82 1.05 13.29 -4.89
C ASN A 82 1.22 13.59 -3.38
N ASN A 83 2.45 13.86 -2.92
CA ASN A 83 2.77 14.14 -1.52
C ASN A 83 2.25 13.05 -0.54
N VAL A 84 2.39 11.79 -0.95
CA VAL A 84 1.95 10.61 -0.20
C VAL A 84 3.16 9.91 0.39
N THR A 85 3.14 9.75 1.72
CA THR A 85 4.14 8.93 2.42
C THR A 85 3.69 7.48 2.42
N ALA A 86 4.45 6.60 1.77
CA ALA A 86 4.25 5.16 1.85
C ALA A 86 5.41 4.50 2.61
N ILE A 87 5.07 3.76 3.67
CA ILE A 87 5.98 2.95 4.47
C ILE A 87 5.73 1.49 4.10
N LEU A 88 6.74 0.87 3.47
CA LEU A 88 6.67 -0.53 3.08
C LEU A 88 7.44 -1.40 4.07
N GLY A 89 6.87 -2.56 4.41
CA GLY A 89 7.45 -3.50 5.35
C GLY A 89 7.59 -2.90 6.75
N ALA A 90 6.51 -2.42 7.35
CA ALA A 90 6.47 -2.02 8.75
C ALA A 90 6.18 -3.21 9.69
N GLY A 91 6.69 -4.40 9.34
CA GLY A 91 6.58 -5.61 10.13
C GLY A 91 7.82 -5.90 10.97
N PHE A 92 7.93 -7.14 11.45
CA PHE A 92 9.16 -7.62 12.08
C PHE A 92 10.17 -8.07 11.01
N ASP A 93 9.74 -8.96 10.11
CA ASP A 93 10.48 -9.43 8.94
C ASP A 93 9.49 -9.65 7.79
N PRO A 94 9.41 -8.73 6.80
CA PRO A 94 10.24 -7.55 6.60
C PRO A 94 9.79 -6.35 7.46
N GLY A 95 10.69 -5.81 8.28
CA GLY A 95 10.55 -4.43 8.76
C GLY A 95 11.56 -3.91 9.77
N GLY A 96 12.02 -4.72 10.72
CA GLY A 96 13.17 -4.35 11.56
C GLY A 96 14.47 -4.15 10.77
N GLN A 97 14.52 -4.62 9.52
CA GLN A 97 15.73 -4.71 8.71
C GLN A 97 15.68 -3.87 7.42
N CYS A 98 14.50 -3.50 6.91
CA CYS A 98 14.32 -2.86 5.60
C CYS A 98 13.03 -1.99 5.53
N VAL A 99 12.88 -1.00 6.41
CA VAL A 99 11.84 0.03 6.24
C VAL A 99 12.16 0.85 4.99
N CYS A 100 11.32 0.78 3.96
CA CYS A 100 11.46 1.57 2.74
C CYS A 100 10.45 2.72 2.74
N THR A 101 10.94 3.95 2.90
CA THR A 101 10.13 5.16 2.83
C THR A 101 10.08 5.68 1.39
N LEU A 102 8.88 5.72 0.81
CA LEU A 102 8.63 6.33 -0.50
C LEU A 102 7.94 7.69 -0.25
N GLY A 103 8.58 8.80 -0.66
CA GLY A 103 8.00 10.15 -0.55
C GLY A 103 8.79 11.18 0.28
N LEU A 104 10.09 10.98 0.50
CA LEU A 104 11.02 12.03 1.00
C LEU A 104 11.84 12.63 -0.13
#